data_AF-A0A1I0HCB8-F1
#
_entry.id   AF-A0A1I0HCB8-F1
#
_cell.length_a   1.000
_cell.length_b   1.000
_cell.length_c   1.000
_cell.angle_alpha   90.00
_cell.angle_beta   90.00
_cell.angle_gamma   90.00
#
_symmetry.space_group_name_H-M   'P 1'
#
loop_
_entity.id
_entity.type
_entity.pdbx_description
1 polymer ?
#
loop_
_entity_poly.entity_id
_entity_poly.type
_entity_poly.pdbx_seq_one_letter_code
_entity_poly.pdbx_strand_id
1 'polypeptide(L)'
;MSGSDVRGLLPPFLLLLICERPGHGYDLIERLARLGASDAEPGQVYRALRSLERAGHLASVWVASEAGPARRRYELTTGGMAELQAWMRRLIEVRQLLETCLTRWSRISQEAGGHGFPAAREQAVLEEVPWVRTRR
;
A
#
# COMPACT_ATOMS: atom_id res chain seq x y z
N MET A 1 -12.54 0.37 -4.50
CA MET A 1 -11.72 -0.19 -5.60
C MET A 1 -11.93 -1.68 -5.61
N SER A 2 -12.18 -2.31 -6.76
CA SER A 2 -12.25 -3.77 -6.81
C SER A 2 -10.89 -4.33 -6.39
N GLY A 3 -10.87 -5.47 -5.69
CA GLY A 3 -9.63 -6.16 -5.33
C GLY A 3 -8.71 -6.48 -6.52
N SER A 4 -9.16 -6.32 -7.77
CA SER A 4 -8.34 -6.35 -9.00
C SER A 4 -7.40 -5.18 -9.18
N ASP A 5 -7.83 -3.97 -8.81
CA ASP A 5 -7.12 -2.73 -9.13
C ASP A 5 -5.95 -2.51 -8.16
N VAL A 6 -6.07 -3.10 -6.97
CA VAL A 6 -5.07 -3.03 -5.89
C VAL A 6 -3.96 -4.08 -6.06
N ARG A 7 -4.16 -5.13 -6.88
CA ARG A 7 -3.18 -6.22 -7.00
C ARG A 7 -1.82 -5.75 -7.48
N GLY A 8 -1.79 -4.79 -8.41
CA GLY A 8 -0.55 -4.19 -8.90
C GLY A 8 0.18 -3.32 -7.87
N LEU A 9 -0.53 -2.89 -6.81
CA LEU A 9 -0.01 -2.01 -5.76
C LEU A 9 0.41 -2.75 -4.49
N LEU A 10 0.28 -4.07 -4.47
CA LEU A 10 0.67 -4.87 -3.32
C LEU A 10 2.18 -4.75 -2.99
N PRO A 11 3.11 -4.80 -3.97
CA PRO A 11 4.54 -4.61 -3.68
C PRO A 11 4.88 -3.27 -3.01
N PRO A 12 4.46 -2.08 -3.52
CA PRO A 12 4.78 -0.83 -2.85
C PRO A 12 4.14 -0.70 -1.46
N PHE A 13 2.95 -1.27 -1.24
CA PHE A 13 2.33 -1.26 0.08
C PHE A 13 3.10 -2.10 1.09
N LEU A 14 3.58 -3.28 0.69
CA LEU A 14 4.42 -4.10 1.56
C LEU A 14 5.76 -3.42 1.87
N LEU A 15 6.40 -2.79 0.88
CA LEU A 15 7.62 -2.02 1.10
C LEU A 15 7.38 -0.86 2.08
N LEU A 16 6.28 -0.13 1.92
CA LEU A 16 5.89 0.96 2.83
C LEU A 16 5.70 0.46 4.27
N LEU A 17 4.90 -0.60 4.45
CA LEU A 17 4.64 -1.16 5.78
C LEU A 17 5.92 -1.68 6.44
N ILE A 18 6.81 -2.34 5.70
CA ILE A 18 8.09 -2.80 6.24
C ILE A 18 9.02 -1.62 6.56
N CYS A 19 8.96 -0.52 5.78
CA CYS A 19 9.70 0.71 6.07
C CYS A 19 9.27 1.36 7.38
N GLU A 20 7.95 1.42 7.64
CA GLU A 20 7.42 1.95 8.90
C GLU A 20 7.88 1.08 10.08
N ARG A 21 7.80 -0.24 9.90
CA ARG A 21 8.19 -1.21 10.92
C ARG A 21 8.43 -2.58 10.30
N PRO A 22 9.61 -3.18 10.50
CA PRO A 22 9.86 -4.59 10.21
C PRO A 22 8.76 -5.51 10.76
N GLY A 23 8.40 -6.54 10.00
CA GLY A 23 7.23 -7.34 10.35
C GLY A 23 7.27 -8.76 9.78
N HIS A 24 6.39 -9.59 10.33
CA HIS A 24 6.15 -10.94 9.86
C HIS A 24 5.00 -10.95 8.87
N GLY A 25 4.91 -11.98 8.01
CA GLY A 25 3.89 -12.05 6.97
C GLY A 25 2.45 -11.87 7.48
N TYR A 26 2.11 -12.42 8.65
CA TYR A 26 0.78 -12.26 9.24
C TYR A 26 0.50 -10.82 9.73
N ASP A 27 1.44 -10.19 10.45
CA ASP A 27 1.32 -8.77 10.85
C ASP A 27 1.16 -7.85 9.63
N LEU A 28 1.88 -8.14 8.54
CA LEU A 28 1.77 -7.39 7.30
C LEU A 28 0.40 -7.54 6.64
N ILE A 29 -0.22 -8.72 6.68
CA ILE A 29 -1.59 -8.94 6.19
C ILE A 29 -2.59 -8.09 6.99
N GLU A 30 -2.50 -8.09 8.31
CA GLU A 30 -3.37 -7.28 9.17
C GLU A 30 -3.18 -5.77 8.95
N ARG A 31 -1.94 -5.34 8.72
CA ARG A 31 -1.62 -3.93 8.44
C ARG A 31 -2.08 -3.51 7.05
N LEU A 32 -2.01 -4.39 6.05
CA LEU A 32 -2.58 -4.15 4.72
C LEU A 32 -4.10 -3.97 4.79
N ALA A 33 -4.80 -4.79 5.57
CA ALA A 33 -6.23 -4.65 5.76
C ALA A 33 -6.59 -3.28 6.37
N ARG A 34 -5.81 -2.81 7.35
CA ARG A 34 -5.97 -1.47 7.95
C ARG A 34 -5.66 -0.32 7.00
N LEU A 35 -4.82 -0.54 5.99
CA LEU A 35 -4.53 0.43 4.92
C LEU A 35 -5.69 0.53 3.90
N GLY A 36 -6.72 -0.32 4.00
CA GLY A 36 -7.80 -0.41 3.02
C GLY A 36 -7.53 -1.38 1.87
N ALA A 37 -6.43 -2.14 1.94
CA ALA A 37 -6.11 -3.22 1.00
C ALA A 37 -6.57 -4.59 1.52
N SER A 38 -7.81 -4.66 2.04
CA SER A 38 -8.38 -5.84 2.70
C SER A 38 -8.58 -7.06 1.79
N ASP A 39 -8.65 -6.84 0.48
CA ASP A 39 -8.88 -7.91 -0.51
C ASP A 39 -7.60 -8.71 -0.84
N ALA A 40 -6.46 -8.33 -0.26
CA ALA A 40 -5.20 -9.04 -0.47
C ALA A 40 -5.21 -10.39 0.25
N GLU A 41 -5.41 -11.47 -0.50
CA GLU A 41 -5.35 -12.82 0.08
C GLU A 41 -3.94 -13.14 0.63
N PRO A 42 -3.84 -13.89 1.75
CA PRO A 42 -2.55 -14.27 2.32
C PRO A 42 -1.57 -14.88 1.31
N GLY A 43 -2.06 -15.74 0.41
CA GLY A 43 -1.24 -16.37 -0.63
C GLY A 43 -0.65 -15.38 -1.64
N GLN A 44 -1.31 -14.24 -1.88
CA GLN A 44 -0.79 -13.16 -2.73
C GLN A 44 0.29 -12.36 -1.99
N VAL A 45 0.05 -12.05 -0.71
CA VAL A 45 1.03 -11.38 0.16
C VAL A 45 2.33 -12.18 0.24
N TYR A 46 2.25 -13.48 0.55
CA TYR A 46 3.45 -14.31 0.64
C TYR A 46 4.16 -14.48 -0.71
N ARG A 47 3.44 -14.49 -1.84
CA ARG A 47 4.06 -14.48 -3.18
C ARG A 47 4.80 -13.17 -3.43
N ALA A 48 4.20 -12.02 -3.09
CA ALA A 48 4.82 -10.72 -3.24
C ALA A 48 6.07 -10.57 -2.35
N LEU A 49 6.01 -10.98 -1.07
CA LEU A 49 7.17 -10.98 -0.18
C LEU A 49 8.34 -11.80 -0.72
N ARG A 50 8.06 -13.02 -1.20
CA ARG A 50 9.10 -13.85 -1.84
C ARG A 50 9.67 -13.22 -3.10
N SER A 51 8.85 -12.52 -3.89
CA SER A 51 9.31 -11.83 -5.09
C SER A 51 10.22 -10.65 -4.76
N LEU A 52 9.83 -9.84 -3.77
CA LEU A 52 10.61 -8.69 -3.30
C LEU A 52 11.94 -9.13 -2.68
N GLU A 53 11.94 -10.22 -1.92
CA GLU A 53 13.16 -10.82 -1.39
C GLU A 53 14.08 -11.34 -2.50
N ARG A 54 13.54 -12.08 -3.47
CA ARG A 54 14.32 -12.56 -4.63
C ARG A 54 14.92 -11.42 -5.47
N ALA A 55 14.23 -10.28 -5.54
CA ALA A 55 14.72 -9.08 -6.20
C ALA A 55 15.72 -8.28 -5.35
N GLY A 56 16.04 -8.72 -4.12
CA GLY A 56 16.99 -8.06 -3.24
C GLY A 56 16.43 -6.82 -2.55
N HIS A 57 15.12 -6.58 -2.59
CA HIS A 57 14.47 -5.45 -1.92
C HIS A 57 14.20 -5.72 -0.44
N LEU A 58 14.05 -6.99 -0.07
CA LEU A 58 13.86 -7.41 1.31
C LEU A 58 14.96 -8.38 1.72
N ALA A 59 15.40 -8.26 2.97
CA ALA A 59 16.08 -9.32 3.69
C ALA A 59 15.10 -9.97 4.66
N SER A 60 15.35 -11.21 5.04
CA SER A 60 14.57 -11.85 6.08
C SER A 60 15.40 -12.71 7.00
N VAL A 61 14.93 -12.81 8.24
CA VAL A 61 15.53 -13.64 9.29
C VAL A 61 14.44 -14.45 9.99
N TRP A 62 14.79 -15.66 10.40
CA TRP A 62 13.94 -16.45 11.28
C TRP A 62 14.10 -15.96 12.70
N VAL A 63 12.99 -15.53 13.31
CA VAL A 63 12.94 -15.05 14.69
C VAL A 63 12.20 -16.09 15.52
N ALA A 64 12.83 -16.54 16.62
CA ALA A 64 12.18 -17.41 17.59
C ALA A 64 10.97 -16.69 18.21
N SER A 65 9.86 -17.40 18.34
CA SER A 65 8.68 -16.90 19.05
C SER A 65 8.75 -17.36 20.50
N GLU A 66 8.35 -16.52 21.46
CA GLU A 66 8.27 -16.90 22.89
C GLU A 66 7.29 -18.07 23.11
N ALA A 67 6.26 -18.16 22.27
CA ALA A 67 5.39 -19.32 22.16
C ALA A 67 5.08 -19.58 20.67
N GLY A 68 5.39 -20.78 20.18
CA GLY A 68 5.06 -21.23 18.82
C GLY A 68 6.24 -21.29 17.84
N PRO A 69 5.96 -21.64 16.56
CA PRO A 69 6.99 -21.83 15.55
C PRO A 69 7.72 -20.52 15.24
N ALA A 70 9.00 -20.64 14.87
CA ALA A 70 9.79 -19.50 14.41
C ALA A 70 9.07 -18.78 13.26
N ARG A 71 9.13 -17.44 13.28
CA ARG A 71 8.47 -16.59 12.30
C ARG A 71 9.50 -15.87 11.45
N ARG A 72 9.23 -15.77 10.15
CA ARG A 72 10.08 -15.04 9.22
C ARG A 72 9.77 -13.55 9.31
N ARG A 73 10.74 -12.76 9.77
CA ARG A 73 10.68 -11.30 9.85
C ARG A 73 11.35 -10.71 8.61
N TYR A 74 10.71 -9.74 7.98
CA TYR A 74 11.20 -9.05 6.80
C TYR A 74 11.65 -7.63 7.13
N GLU A 75 12.75 -7.22 6.51
CA GLU A 75 13.37 -5.90 6.65
C GLU A 75 13.76 -5.35 5.28
N LEU A 76 13.69 -4.03 5.11
CA LEU A 76 14.13 -3.39 3.87
C LEU A 76 15.64 -3.46 3.74
N THR A 77 16.11 -3.77 2.54
CA THR A 77 17.50 -3.52 2.16
C THR A 77 17.66 -2.08 1.65
N THR A 78 18.90 -1.65 1.39
CA THR A 78 19.17 -0.40 0.67
C THR A 78 18.47 -0.38 -0.70
N GLY A 79 18.49 -1.51 -1.43
CA GLY A 79 17.79 -1.66 -2.71
C GLY A 79 16.27 -1.61 -2.56
N GLY A 80 15.73 -2.10 -1.45
CA GLY A 80 14.31 -1.98 -1.12
C GLY A 80 13.88 -0.54 -0.85
N MET A 81 14.70 0.22 -0.13
CA MET A 81 14.44 1.64 0.11
C MET A 81 14.45 2.44 -1.20
N ALA A 82 15.40 2.17 -2.09
CA ALA A 82 15.45 2.81 -3.41
C ALA A 82 14.22 2.46 -4.27
N GLU A 83 13.78 1.20 -4.25
CA GLU A 83 12.58 0.78 -4.98
C GLU A 83 11.31 1.41 -4.39
N LEU A 84 11.20 1.49 -3.06
CA LEU A 84 10.09 2.18 -2.40
C LEU A 84 10.02 3.65 -2.84
N GLN A 85 11.14 4.37 -2.85
CA GLN A 85 11.19 5.75 -3.35
C GLN A 85 10.78 5.86 -4.82
N ALA A 86 11.20 4.93 -5.66
CA ALA A 86 10.79 4.88 -7.06
C ALA A 86 9.27 4.68 -7.20
N TRP A 87 8.67 3.78 -6.41
CA TRP A 87 7.23 3.61 -6.35
C TRP A 87 6.49 4.85 -5.90
N MET A 88 6.96 5.53 -4.84
CA MET A 88 6.30 6.74 -4.34
C MET A 88 6.27 7.84 -5.40
N ARG A 89 7.34 7.98 -6.20
CA ARG A 89 7.34 8.90 -7.36
C ARG A 89 6.28 8.53 -8.40
N ARG A 90 6.22 7.25 -8.81
CA ARG A 90 5.21 6.76 -9.77
C ARG A 90 3.78 6.98 -9.25
N LEU A 91 3.53 6.77 -7.96
CA LEU A 91 2.21 6.98 -7.36
C LEU A 91 1.80 8.46 -7.35
N ILE A 92 2.76 9.38 -7.18
CA ILE A 92 2.49 10.82 -7.31
C ILE A 92 2.08 11.16 -8.75
N GLU A 93 2.76 10.61 -9.75
CA GLU A 93 2.42 10.80 -11.17
C GLU A 93 1.04 10.24 -11.50
N VAL A 94 0.74 9.02 -11.02
CA VAL A 94 -0.58 8.40 -11.20
C VAL A 94 -1.67 9.23 -10.53
N ARG A 95 -1.44 9.75 -9.31
CA ARG A 95 -2.39 10.64 -8.63
C ARG A 95 -2.72 11.86 -9.50
N GLN A 96 -1.70 12.54 -10.03
CA GLN A 96 -1.89 13.71 -10.89
C GLN A 96 -2.68 13.39 -12.16
N LEU A 97 -2.41 12.22 -12.77
CA LEU A 97 -3.14 11.76 -13.94
C LEU A 97 -4.62 11.49 -13.60
N LEU A 98 -4.88 10.80 -12.50
CA LEU A 98 -6.24 10.52 -12.04
C LEU A 98 -7.01 11.81 -11.74
N GLU A 99 -6.41 12.76 -11.02
CA GLU A 99 -6.99 14.08 -10.75
C GLU A 99 -7.32 14.83 -12.04
N THR A 100 -6.43 14.79 -13.03
CA THR A 100 -6.66 15.39 -14.36
C THR A 100 -7.85 14.73 -15.06
N CYS A 101 -7.93 13.41 -15.07
CA CYS A 101 -9.04 12.66 -15.67
C CYS A 101 -10.38 12.98 -14.99
N LEU A 102 -10.42 12.95 -13.66
CA LEU A 102 -11.61 13.25 -12.86
C LEU A 102 -12.09 14.69 -13.06
N THR A 103 -11.15 15.65 -13.13
CA THR A 103 -11.46 17.05 -13.40
C THR A 103 -12.08 17.25 -14.78
N ARG A 104 -11.52 16.60 -15.80
CA ARG A 104 -12.05 16.65 -17.18
C ARG A 104 -13.43 16.03 -17.26
N TRP A 105 -13.63 14.87 -16.63
CA TRP A 105 -14.93 14.21 -16.59
C TRP A 105 -15.98 15.06 -15.88
N SER A 106 -15.65 15.66 -14.73
CA SER A 106 -16.55 16.54 -13.99
C SER A 106 -17.07 17.67 -14.86
N ARG A 107 -16.21 18.32 -15.65
CA ARG A 107 -16.59 19.38 -16.60
C ARG A 107 -17.61 18.90 -17.64
N ILE A 108 -17.31 17.78 -18.30
CA ILE A 108 -18.21 17.16 -19.31
C ILE A 108 -19.57 16.83 -18.68
N SER A 109 -19.56 16.26 -17.47
CA SER A 109 -20.79 15.83 -16.81
C SER A 109 -21.69 16.97 -16.33
N GLN A 110 -21.12 18.16 -16.08
CA GLN A 110 -21.87 19.38 -15.72
C GLN A 110 -22.51 20.03 -16.95
N GLU A 111 -21.84 19.99 -18.11
CA GLU A 111 -22.36 20.51 -19.38
C GLU A 111 -23.49 19.62 -19.97
N ALA A 112 -23.49 18.33 -19.64
CA ALA A 112 -24.44 17.33 -20.17
C ALA A 112 -25.73 17.12 -19.33
N GLY A 113 -26.00 17.96 -18.32
CA GLY A 113 -27.33 17.99 -17.67
C GLY A 113 -27.68 16.84 -16.71
N GLY A 114 -26.73 16.31 -15.92
CA GLY A 114 -27.07 15.65 -14.65
C GLY A 114 -26.93 14.13 -14.55
N HIS A 115 -25.94 13.52 -15.21
CA HIS A 115 -25.53 12.13 -14.93
C HIS A 115 -24.10 12.01 -14.36
N GLY A 116 -23.54 13.11 -13.83
CA GLY A 116 -22.21 13.12 -13.22
C GLY A 116 -22.15 12.31 -11.92
N PHE A 117 -21.01 11.65 -11.71
CA PHE A 117 -20.67 10.98 -10.44
C PHE A 117 -20.89 11.97 -9.29
N PRO A 118 -21.57 11.60 -8.18
CA PRO A 118 -21.91 12.55 -7.13
C PRO A 118 -20.63 13.12 -6.53
N ALA A 119 -20.39 14.42 -6.77
CA ALA A 119 -19.20 15.15 -6.32
C ALA A 119 -19.11 15.35 -4.79
N ALA A 120 -19.97 14.69 -4.01
CA ALA A 120 -20.12 14.94 -2.59
C ALA A 120 -20.32 13.64 -1.81
N ARG A 121 -19.21 12.95 -1.47
CA ARG A 121 -19.14 12.17 -0.22
C ARG A 121 -17.75 11.70 0.23
N GLU A 122 -16.67 12.18 -0.36
CA GLU A 122 -15.31 11.68 -0.05
C GLU A 122 -14.44 12.75 0.63
N GLN A 123 -15.00 13.45 1.62
CA GLN A 123 -14.26 14.36 2.51
C GLN A 123 -14.08 13.82 3.93
N ALA A 124 -14.49 12.58 4.23
CA ALA A 124 -14.51 12.08 5.61
C ALA A 124 -13.36 11.11 6.00
N VAL A 125 -12.34 10.87 5.16
CA VAL A 125 -11.35 9.79 5.44
C VAL A 125 -9.90 10.27 5.55
N LEU A 126 -9.59 11.56 5.34
CA LEU A 126 -8.20 12.04 5.37
C LEU A 126 -7.80 12.85 6.60
N GLU A 127 -8.71 13.11 7.56
CA GLU A 127 -8.38 13.94 8.74
C GLU A 127 -7.92 13.17 9.99
N GLU A 128 -7.91 11.84 10.00
CA GLU A 128 -7.49 11.05 11.16
C GLU A 128 -6.34 10.09 10.79
N VAL A 129 -5.12 10.61 10.61
CA VAL A 129 -3.89 9.79 10.60
C VAL A 129 -3.03 10.13 11.83
N PRO A 130 -3.23 9.45 12.97
CA PRO A 130 -2.67 9.89 14.26
C PRO A 130 -1.18 9.61 14.52
N TRP A 131 -0.42 8.99 13.60
CA TRP A 131 0.91 8.43 13.94
C TRP A 131 2.14 9.20 13.44
N VAL A 132 2.00 10.40 12.87
CA VAL A 132 3.16 11.23 12.43
C VAL A 132 3.96 11.86 13.59
N ARG A 133 3.65 11.57 14.85
CA ARG A 133 4.45 12.07 15.99
C ARG A 133 4.63 11.02 17.09
N THR A 134 5.71 10.26 17.00
CA THR A 134 6.49 9.81 18.17
C THR A 134 7.88 9.33 17.72
N ARG A 135 8.83 10.28 17.60
CA ARG A 135 10.23 10.01 17.92
C ARG A 135 10.51 10.67 19.27
N ARG A 136 10.78 9.85 20.28
CA ARG A 136 11.68 10.20 21.37
C ARG A 136 12.73 9.11 21.44
#